data_AF-A0A7W7GBK8-F1
#
_entry.id   AF-A0A7W7GBK8-F1
#
_cell.length_a   1.000
_cell.length_b   1.000
_cell.length_c   1.000
_cell.angle_alpha   90.00
_cell.angle_beta   90.00
_cell.angle_gamma   90.00
#
_symmetry.space_group_name_H-M   'P 1'
#
loop_
_entity.id
_entity.type
_entity.pdbx_description
1 polymer ?
#
loop_
_entity_poly.entity_id
_entity_poly.type
_entity_poly.pdbx_seq_one_letter_code
_entity_poly.pdbx_strand_id
1 'polypeptide(L)'
;MGYVSYLSGEITIDPPIPWSQLHGSRFVCTPARKEYERLVWLRLVEEPVETDEGTLIRRSAVAIRVSTADELRADGLLREVQEIVAAHGEGHTFTGRILVRGSESPDIWRVRIVDGRAVEERPTLVWPDGVGEQV
;
A
#
# COMPACT_ATOMS: atom_id res chain seq x y z
N MET A 1 -18.09 -5.23 -18.93
CA MET A 1 -16.85 -4.58 -19.37
C MET A 1 -15.95 -4.50 -18.16
N GLY A 2 -14.72 -5.03 -18.24
CA GLY A 2 -13.79 -5.01 -17.12
C GLY A 2 -13.06 -3.67 -17.09
N TYR A 3 -13.27 -2.88 -16.04
CA TYR A 3 -12.53 -1.64 -15.86
C TYR A 3 -11.13 -1.99 -15.31
N VAL A 4 -10.10 -1.66 -16.09
CA VAL A 4 -8.70 -1.76 -15.64
C VAL A 4 -8.38 -0.51 -14.84
N SER A 5 -7.74 -0.70 -13.68
CA SER A 5 -7.29 0.38 -12.82
C SER A 5 -5.76 0.43 -12.79
N TYR A 6 -5.21 1.63 -12.95
CA TYR A 6 -3.78 1.89 -12.78
C TYR A 6 -3.52 2.33 -11.34
N LEU A 7 -2.76 1.55 -10.61
CA LEU A 7 -2.36 1.83 -9.23
C LEU A 7 -0.94 2.40 -9.20
N SER A 8 -0.71 3.43 -8.38
CA SER A 8 0.62 4.01 -8.20
C SER A 8 0.82 4.58 -6.80
N GLY A 9 2.08 4.79 -6.41
CA GLY A 9 2.45 5.31 -5.10
C GLY A 9 2.71 4.21 -4.06
N GLU A 10 3.00 4.64 -2.85
CA GLU A 10 3.23 3.77 -1.70
C GLU A 10 2.82 4.47 -0.40
N ILE A 11 2.69 3.68 0.66
CA ILE A 11 2.48 4.15 2.02
C ILE A 11 3.66 3.65 2.86
N THR A 12 4.54 4.56 3.25
CA THR A 12 5.69 4.28 4.12
C THR A 12 5.24 3.90 5.53
N ILE A 13 5.99 3.00 6.17
CA ILE A 13 5.74 2.50 7.53
C ILE A 13 6.92 2.90 8.42
N ASP A 14 6.63 3.61 9.51
CA ASP A 14 7.64 4.07 10.47
C ASP A 14 7.20 3.83 11.93
N PRO A 15 8.02 3.16 12.76
CA PRO A 15 9.24 2.44 12.40
C PRO A 15 8.96 1.27 11.44
N PRO A 16 9.95 0.71 10.71
CA PRO A 16 9.75 -0.48 9.89
C PRO A 16 9.28 -1.70 10.70
N ILE A 17 8.43 -2.54 10.10
CA ILE A 17 7.94 -3.77 10.75
C ILE A 17 9.06 -4.83 10.69
N PRO A 18 9.54 -5.36 11.83
CA PRO A 18 10.62 -6.33 11.86
C PRO A 18 10.18 -7.69 11.29
N TRP A 19 11.12 -8.44 10.71
CA TRP A 19 10.84 -9.77 10.15
C TRP A 19 10.18 -10.76 11.13
N SER A 20 10.47 -10.65 12.43
CA SER A 20 9.85 -11.48 13.47
C SER A 20 8.33 -11.36 13.52
N GLN A 21 7.76 -10.20 13.14
CA GLN A 21 6.32 -9.96 13.06
C GLN A 21 5.74 -10.32 11.68
N LEU A 22 6.60 -10.49 10.67
CA LEU A 22 6.20 -10.77 9.29
C LEU A 22 6.26 -12.25 8.92
N HIS A 23 6.87 -13.09 9.75
CA HIS A 23 7.03 -14.50 9.46
C HIS A 23 5.66 -15.19 9.27
N GLY A 24 5.43 -15.75 8.08
CA GLY A 24 4.14 -16.35 7.70
C GLY A 24 3.06 -15.34 7.27
N SER A 25 3.34 -14.04 7.34
CA SER A 25 2.38 -13.00 6.98
C SER A 25 1.93 -13.13 5.53
N ARG A 26 0.62 -13.08 5.28
CA ARG A 26 0.02 -13.13 3.93
C ARG A 26 0.23 -11.87 3.09
N PHE A 27 0.80 -10.82 3.69
CA PHE A 27 1.02 -9.53 3.04
C PHE A 27 2.43 -9.39 2.44
N VAL A 28 3.27 -10.42 2.55
CA VAL A 28 4.58 -10.51 1.90
C VAL A 28 4.45 -11.30 0.61
N CYS A 29 4.91 -10.71 -0.50
CA CYS A 29 4.98 -11.36 -1.80
C CYS A 29 6.13 -12.37 -1.80
N THR A 30 5.86 -13.62 -2.16
CA THR A 30 6.83 -14.72 -2.19
C THR A 30 6.70 -15.46 -3.52
N PRO A 31 7.65 -16.32 -3.93
CA PRO A 31 7.50 -17.08 -5.19
C PRO A 31 6.21 -17.93 -5.28
N ALA A 32 5.66 -18.32 -4.13
CA ALA A 32 4.41 -19.06 -3.99
C ALA A 32 3.15 -18.19 -4.08
N ARG A 33 3.26 -16.86 -3.92
CA ARG A 33 2.16 -15.90 -4.00
C ARG A 33 2.39 -14.93 -5.14
N LYS A 34 1.51 -14.95 -6.13
CA LYS A 34 1.68 -14.13 -7.33
C LYS A 34 1.18 -12.72 -7.11
N GLU A 35 1.78 -11.76 -7.82
CA GLU A 35 1.44 -10.34 -7.73
C GLU A 35 -0.06 -10.08 -7.98
N TYR A 36 -0.73 -10.85 -8.85
CA TYR A 36 -2.16 -10.70 -9.15
C TYR A 36 -3.10 -11.13 -8.02
N GLU A 37 -2.61 -11.80 -6.96
CA GLU A 37 -3.44 -12.27 -5.86
C GLU A 37 -3.89 -11.14 -4.92
N ARG A 38 -3.18 -10.01 -4.95
CA ARG A 38 -3.44 -8.83 -4.12
C ARG A 38 -3.14 -7.57 -4.89
N LEU A 39 -3.77 -6.48 -4.50
CA LEU A 39 -3.52 -5.14 -5.04
C LEU A 39 -2.33 -4.46 -4.34
N VAL A 40 -2.03 -4.88 -3.11
CA VAL A 40 -0.95 -4.31 -2.29
C VAL A 40 -0.16 -5.37 -1.53
N TRP A 41 1.13 -5.07 -1.35
CA TRP A 41 2.09 -5.91 -0.65
C TRP A 41 2.97 -5.08 0.29
N LEU A 42 3.47 -5.70 1.35
CA LEU A 42 4.54 -5.12 2.15
C LEU A 42 5.85 -5.15 1.35
N ARG A 43 6.45 -3.97 1.16
CA ARG A 43 7.77 -3.79 0.56
C ARG A 43 8.83 -4.09 1.61
N LEU A 44 9.58 -5.18 1.40
CA LEU A 44 10.70 -5.55 2.24
C LEU A 44 11.98 -4.86 1.79
N VAL A 45 12.83 -4.53 2.76
CA VAL A 45 14.23 -4.16 2.55
C VAL A 45 15.10 -5.12 3.34
N GLU A 46 16.24 -5.49 2.75
CA GLU A 46 17.28 -6.27 3.38
C GLU A 46 18.48 -5.37 3.65
N GLU A 47 18.92 -5.31 4.89
CA GLU A 47 20.05 -4.51 5.31
C GLU A 47 21.12 -5.43 5.91
N PRO A 48 22.36 -5.44 5.38
CA PRO A 48 23.46 -6.13 6.03
C PRO A 48 23.87 -5.34 7.28
N VAL A 49 23.86 -6.01 8.42
CA VAL A 49 24.29 -5.48 9.71
C VAL A 49 25.53 -6.25 10.13
N GLU A 50 26.65 -5.55 10.27
CA GLU A 50 27.88 -6.13 10.80
C GLU A 50 27.71 -6.40 12.30
N THR A 51 27.98 -7.62 12.71
CA THR A 51 28.00 -8.05 14.11
C THR A 51 29.35 -8.67 14.45
N ASP A 52 29.67 -8.82 15.73
CA ASP A 52 30.94 -9.41 16.18
C ASP A 52 31.14 -10.86 15.70
N GLU A 53 30.07 -11.54 15.28
CA GLU A 53 30.06 -12.91 14.75
C GLU A 53 30.00 -12.97 13.21
N GLY A 54 29.91 -11.81 12.54
CA GLY A 54 29.84 -11.68 11.07
C GLY A 54 28.66 -10.83 10.58
N THR A 55 28.49 -10.75 9.25
CA THR A 55 27.40 -10.00 8.62
C THR A 55 26.05 -10.72 8.75
N LEU A 56 25.09 -10.09 9.41
CA LEU A 56 23.72 -10.56 9.55
C LEU A 56 22.78 -9.78 8.62
N ILE A 57 21.98 -10.48 7.81
CA ILE A 57 20.97 -9.82 6.96
C ILE A 57 19.71 -9.57 7.78
N ARG A 58 19.41 -8.30 8.05
CA ARG A 58 18.17 -7.87 8.69
C ARG A 58 17.12 -7.58 7.64
N ARG A 59 15.93 -8.17 7.78
CA ARG A 59 14.77 -7.90 6.94
C ARG A 59 13.72 -7.09 7.69
N SER A 60 13.13 -6.10 7.03
CA SER A 60 12.00 -5.34 7.57
C SER A 60 11.06 -4.88 6.46
N ALA A 61 9.77 -4.68 6.78
CA ALA A 61 8.83 -4.03 5.88
C ALA A 61 8.83 -2.52 6.14
N VAL A 62 9.08 -1.74 5.09
CA VAL A 62 9.24 -0.28 5.17
C VAL A 62 8.09 0.48 4.50
N ALA A 63 7.26 -0.21 3.71
CA ALA A 63 6.12 0.40 3.01
C ALA A 63 5.05 -0.64 2.64
N ILE A 64 3.84 -0.17 2.38
CA ILE A 64 2.82 -0.83 1.56
C ILE A 64 3.00 -0.33 0.12
N ARG A 65 3.34 -1.23 -0.80
CA ARG A 65 3.45 -0.94 -2.24
C ARG A 65 2.28 -1.53 -3.01
N VAL A 66 2.04 -0.99 -4.19
CA VAL A 66 1.13 -1.58 -5.17
C VAL A 66 1.70 -2.88 -5.75
N SER A 67 0.79 -3.76 -6.18
CA SER A 67 1.11 -4.92 -7.00
C SER A 67 1.71 -4.49 -8.34
N THR A 68 2.61 -5.31 -8.88
CA THR A 68 3.22 -5.09 -10.19
C THR A 68 2.55 -5.92 -11.30
N ALA A 69 1.38 -6.49 -11.05
CA ALA A 69 0.62 -7.19 -12.09
C ALA A 69 0.01 -6.20 -13.11
N ASP A 70 -0.13 -6.64 -14.36
CA ASP A 70 -0.51 -5.76 -15.48
C ASP A 70 -2.00 -5.35 -15.47
N GLU A 71 -2.88 -6.22 -14.98
CA GLU A 71 -4.32 -6.00 -14.95
C GLU A 71 -4.84 -6.04 -13.51
N LEU A 72 -5.11 -4.87 -12.95
CA LEU A 72 -5.63 -4.72 -11.59
C LEU A 72 -7.03 -4.10 -11.61
N ARG A 73 -7.87 -4.55 -10.68
CA ARG A 73 -9.18 -3.94 -10.37
C ARG A 73 -9.12 -3.37 -8.97
N ALA A 74 -9.36 -2.07 -8.83
CA ALA A 74 -9.13 -1.38 -7.57
C ALA A 74 -10.23 -1.54 -6.51
N ASP A 75 -11.29 -2.31 -6.77
CA ASP A 75 -12.44 -2.50 -5.88
C ASP A 75 -12.05 -3.07 -4.51
N GLY A 76 -10.99 -3.90 -4.47
CA GLY A 76 -10.47 -4.46 -3.23
C GLY A 76 -9.47 -3.59 -2.47
N LEU A 77 -9.01 -2.46 -3.04
CA LEU A 77 -7.80 -1.78 -2.57
C LEU A 77 -7.94 -1.26 -1.13
N LEU A 78 -9.03 -0.54 -0.84
CA LEU A 78 -9.29 0.02 0.49
C LEU A 78 -9.31 -1.07 1.56
N ARG A 79 -10.01 -2.17 1.27
CA ARG A 79 -10.09 -3.34 2.15
C ARG A 79 -8.72 -3.95 2.39
N GLU A 80 -7.94 -4.19 1.34
CA GLU A 80 -6.62 -4.82 1.49
C GLU A 80 -5.61 -3.95 2.25
N VAL A 81 -5.62 -2.63 2.04
CA VAL A 81 -4.82 -1.71 2.85
C VAL A 81 -5.27 -1.77 4.31
N GLN A 82 -6.58 -1.75 4.58
CA GLN A 82 -7.11 -1.87 5.95
C GLN A 82 -6.72 -3.20 6.62
N GLU A 83 -6.67 -4.30 5.88
CA GLU A 83 -6.21 -5.59 6.42
C GLU A 83 -4.74 -5.55 6.86
N ILE A 84 -3.88 -4.86 6.11
CA ILE A 84 -2.46 -4.68 6.49
C ILE A 84 -2.38 -3.84 7.77
N VAL A 85 -3.11 -2.72 7.83
CA VAL A 85 -3.13 -1.83 9.00
C VAL A 85 -3.70 -2.53 10.23
N ALA A 86 -4.73 -3.36 10.07
CA ALA A 86 -5.29 -4.12 11.19
C ALA A 86 -4.31 -5.18 11.72
N ALA A 87 -3.51 -5.79 10.83
CA ALA A 87 -2.57 -6.84 11.21
C ALA A 87 -1.26 -6.32 11.79
N HIS A 88 -0.78 -5.16 11.30
CA HIS A 88 0.56 -4.65 11.58
C HIS A 88 0.57 -3.17 12.00
N GLY A 89 -0.58 -2.63 12.39
CA GLY A 89 -0.71 -1.21 12.69
C GLY A 89 -0.20 -0.80 14.07
N GLU A 90 -0.16 -1.75 15.01
CA GLU A 90 0.21 -1.47 16.38
C GLU A 90 1.69 -1.03 16.49
N GLY A 91 1.93 0.17 17.01
CA GLY A 91 3.27 0.73 17.15
C GLY A 91 3.87 1.29 15.86
N HIS A 92 3.10 1.38 14.78
CA HIS A 92 3.55 1.85 13.47
C HIS A 92 2.71 3.02 12.94
N THR A 93 3.38 3.99 12.35
CA THR A 93 2.78 5.11 11.63
C THR A 93 2.83 4.85 10.14
N PHE A 94 1.74 5.14 9.44
CA PHE A 94 1.61 4.94 8.01
C PHE A 94 1.44 6.29 7.32
N THR A 95 2.38 6.63 6.43
CA THR A 95 2.40 7.93 5.74
C THR A 95 2.50 7.73 4.23
N GLY A 96 1.74 8.50 3.46
CA GLY A 96 1.73 8.43 2.01
C GLY A 96 0.35 8.11 1.46
N ARG A 97 0.31 7.61 0.22
CA ARG A 97 -0.95 7.32 -0.48
C ARG A 97 -0.73 6.37 -1.64
N ILE A 98 -1.76 5.59 -1.93
CA ILE A 98 -1.91 4.86 -3.19
C ILE A 98 -2.93 5.58 -4.03
N LEU A 99 -2.55 5.99 -5.23
CA LEU A 99 -3.40 6.65 -6.20
C LEU A 99 -3.98 5.61 -7.17
N VAL A 100 -5.28 5.70 -7.40
CA VAL A 100 -6.04 4.92 -8.37
C VAL A 100 -6.41 5.82 -9.54
N ARG A 101 -6.22 5.31 -10.75
CA ARG A 101 -6.70 5.94 -11.99
C ARG A 101 -7.42 4.90 -12.82
N GLY A 102 -8.69 5.12 -13.13
CA GLY A 102 -9.42 4.35 -14.12
C GLY A 102 -8.89 4.61 -15.54
N SER A 103 -9.14 3.67 -16.45
CA SER A 103 -8.86 3.84 -17.88
C SER A 103 -9.72 4.91 -18.54
N GLU A 104 -10.90 5.19 -17.98
CA GLU A 104 -11.82 6.24 -18.43
C GLU A 104 -11.92 7.31 -17.34
N SER A 105 -11.73 8.58 -17.71
CA SER A 105 -11.87 9.72 -16.79
C SER A 105 -13.34 9.87 -16.37
N PRO A 106 -13.70 10.17 -15.10
CA PRO A 106 -12.88 10.72 -14.02
C PRO A 106 -12.68 9.78 -12.81
N ASP A 107 -12.52 8.47 -12.98
CA ASP A 107 -12.31 7.53 -11.87
C ASP A 107 -10.90 7.67 -11.24
N ILE A 108 -10.62 8.81 -10.63
CA ILE A 108 -9.39 9.11 -9.90
C ILE A 108 -9.73 9.23 -8.44
N TRP A 109 -9.08 8.45 -7.58
CA TRP A 109 -9.21 8.53 -6.14
C TRP A 109 -7.94 8.00 -5.49
N ARG A 110 -7.80 8.17 -4.18
CA ARG A 110 -6.62 7.69 -3.45
C ARG A 110 -7.00 7.01 -2.14
N VAL A 111 -6.15 6.09 -1.71
CA VAL A 111 -6.18 5.54 -0.35
C VAL A 111 -5.05 6.15 0.47
N ARG A 112 -5.39 6.64 1.66
CA ARG A 112 -4.44 7.05 2.71
C ARG A 112 -4.84 6.43 4.04
N ILE A 113 -4.00 6.56 5.06
CA ILE A 113 -4.32 6.10 6.41
C ILE A 113 -4.45 7.31 7.34
N VAL A 114 -5.52 7.31 8.13
CA VAL A 114 -5.86 8.34 9.11
C VAL A 114 -6.28 7.63 10.39
N ASP A 115 -5.59 7.90 11.49
CA ASP A 115 -5.91 7.35 12.82
C ASP A 115 -6.09 5.81 12.81
N GLY A 116 -5.17 5.11 12.12
CA GLY A 116 -5.19 3.65 12.00
C GLY A 116 -6.27 3.09 11.07
N ARG A 117 -6.93 3.93 10.27
CA ARG A 117 -7.94 3.51 9.29
C ARG A 117 -7.54 3.89 7.88
N ALA A 118 -7.66 2.93 6.97
CA ALA A 118 -7.58 3.22 5.54
C ALA A 118 -8.83 4.02 5.13
N VAL A 119 -8.62 5.12 4.42
CA VAL A 119 -9.70 5.99 3.95
C VAL A 119 -9.55 6.20 2.45
N GLU A 120 -10.67 6.07 1.74
CA GLU A 120 -10.81 6.51 0.36
C GLU A 120 -11.00 8.03 0.36
N GLU A 121 -10.26 8.71 -0.51
CA GLU A 121 -10.41 10.13 -0.75
C GLU A 121 -10.55 10.38 -2.25
N ARG A 122 -11.66 11.05 -2.60
CA ARG A 122 -11.95 11.48 -3.97
C ARG A 122 -11.50 12.92 -4.18
N PRO A 123 -11.01 13.27 -5.37
CA PRO A 123 -10.67 14.64 -5.70
C PRO A 123 -11.93 15.50 -5.62
N THR A 124 -11.73 16.78 -5.32
CA THR A 124 -12.77 17.81 -5.46
C THR A 124 -12.34 18.72 -6.59
N LEU A 125 -13.17 18.82 -7.63
CA LEU A 125 -13.05 19.84 -8.65
C LEU A 125 -13.38 21.19 -8.00
N VAL A 126 -12.49 22.17 -8.12
CA VAL A 126 -12.73 23.53 -7.64
C VAL A 126 -12.65 24.48 -8.82
N TRP A 127 -13.76 25.14 -9.12
CA TRP A 127 -13.86 26.17 -10.15
C TRP A 127 -13.17 27.47 -9.67
N PRO A 128 -12.69 28.33 -10.58
CA PRO A 128 -12.01 29.58 -10.21
C PRO A 128 -12.84 30.56 -9.37
N ASP A 129 -14.17 30.43 -9.42
CA ASP A 129 -15.11 31.20 -8.60
C ASP A 129 -15.31 30.62 -7.18
N GLY A 130 -14.62 29.53 -6.86
CA GLY A 130 -14.66 28.85 -5.56
C GLY A 130 -15.76 27.79 -5.44
N VAL A 131 -16.55 27.54 -6.48
CA VAL A 131 -17.55 26.46 -6.47
C VAL A 131 -16.83 25.11 -6.53
N GLY A 132 -17.17 24.20 -5.61
CA GLY A 132 -16.58 22.85 -5.54
C GLY A 132 -17.57 21.76 -5.92
N GLU A 133 -17.10 20.74 -6.64
CA GLU A 133 -17.86 19.52 -6.97
C GLU A 133 -17.00 18.28 -6.69
N GLN A 134 -17.54 17.27 -6.01
CA GLN A 134 -16.84 15.99 -5.81
C GLN A 134 -16.94 15.16 -7.09
N VAL A 135 -15.80 14.59 -7.50
CA VAL A 135 -15.69 13.77 -8.73
C VAL A 135 -15.69 12.28 -8.41
#